data_AF-A0A9D6PS10-F1
#
_entry.id   AF-A0A9D6PS10-F1
#
_cell.length_a   1.000
_cell.length_b   1.000
_cell.length_c   1.000
_cell.angle_alpha   90.00
_cell.angle_beta   90.00
_cell.angle_gamma   90.00
#
_symmetry.space_group_name_H-M   'P 1'
#
loop_
_entity.id
_entity.type
_entity.pdbx_description
1 polymer ?
#
loop_
_entity_poly.entity_id
_entity_poly.type
_entity_poly.pdbx_seq_one_letter_code
_entity_poly.pdbx_strand_id
1 'polypeptide(L)'
;MSSNKLQDSRLHRGTLHNPEVRYRQGSVQAEDDGWFSEAIQPSPITQIIIDHSRSIISRNNSPDLPFSQSINPYRGCEHGCIYCFARPSHAYLDMSPGLDFETRILVKPDAAKLLRAELAKKNYVCSPIALGSNTDPYQQVEIEQGITRQIIEVLAECRHPLSIVTKSALIERDLDLLQQMAQQHLVEVMMSVTTLDKSLAMNMEPRAAAPTRRLKTIQRLRDAGVPVGVLFAPVIPFLNDHEMESVLQAVAAAGAATAAYVLLRLPLEVDALFQDWLQQHYPLEAERIMQRVRDSRGGKTYDAEFG
;
A
#
# COMPACT_ATOMS: atom_id res chain seq x y z
N MET A 1 29.80 21.16 22.08
CA MET A 1 28.86 21.68 21.07
C MET A 1 27.91 20.55 20.71
N SER A 2 26.87 20.37 21.53
CA SER A 2 25.86 19.33 21.31
C SER A 2 24.87 19.86 20.29
N SER A 3 24.84 19.25 19.11
CA SER A 3 23.83 19.52 18.09
C SER A 3 22.45 19.22 18.68
N ASN A 4 21.64 20.26 18.79
CA ASN A 4 20.25 20.19 19.22
C ASN A 4 19.47 19.41 18.14
N LYS A 5 19.43 18.07 18.24
CA LYS A 5 18.46 17.26 17.49
C LYS A 5 17.09 17.57 18.10
N LEU A 6 16.47 18.64 17.62
CA LEU A 6 15.02 18.82 17.74
C LEU A 6 14.41 17.54 17.16
N GLN A 7 13.92 16.66 18.03
CA GLN A 7 13.20 15.46 17.66
C GLN A 7 11.93 15.91 16.95
N ASP A 8 11.97 15.87 15.63
CA ASP A 8 10.82 16.11 14.80
C ASP A 8 9.76 15.06 15.15
N SER A 9 8.62 15.47 15.69
CA SER A 9 7.56 14.57 16.14
C SER A 9 6.95 13.75 14.99
N ARG A 10 7.34 14.03 13.73
CA ARG A 10 6.84 13.47 12.46
C ARG A 10 7.61 12.23 11.94
N LEU A 11 8.50 11.64 12.75
CA LEU A 11 9.41 10.52 12.43
C LEU A 11 8.78 9.19 11.92
N HIS A 12 7.46 9.11 11.75
CA HIS A 12 6.75 7.87 11.39
C HIS A 12 5.82 8.01 10.18
N ARG A 13 6.10 8.98 9.31
CA ARG A 13 5.34 9.27 8.08
C ARG A 13 6.20 9.03 6.84
N GLY A 14 5.55 8.64 5.73
CA GLY A 14 6.22 8.30 4.48
C GLY A 14 6.83 9.49 3.77
N THR A 15 6.21 10.66 3.96
CA THR A 15 6.67 11.94 3.44
C THR A 15 6.23 13.06 4.39
N LEU A 16 7.02 14.12 4.44
CA LEU A 16 6.66 15.37 5.10
C LEU A 16 6.06 16.39 4.12
N HIS A 17 6.15 16.12 2.82
CA HIS A 17 5.62 16.98 1.78
C HIS A 17 4.12 16.75 1.61
N ASN A 18 3.37 17.85 1.53
CA ASN A 18 1.94 17.84 1.22
C ASN A 18 1.71 18.71 -0.03
N PRO A 19 2.09 18.22 -1.23
CA PRO A 19 2.00 19.02 -2.46
C PRO A 19 0.56 19.43 -2.74
N GLU A 20 0.40 20.57 -3.42
CA GLU A 20 -0.90 21.06 -3.86
C GLU A 20 -1.61 20.04 -4.76
N VAL A 21 -2.93 20.06 -4.69
CA VAL A 21 -3.78 19.14 -5.46
C VAL A 21 -3.72 19.52 -6.94
N ARG A 22 -3.36 18.57 -7.80
CA ARG A 22 -3.25 18.75 -9.26
C ARG A 22 -4.45 19.43 -9.94
N TYR A 23 -5.65 19.31 -9.39
CA TYR A 23 -6.89 19.88 -9.97
C TYR A 23 -7.35 21.18 -9.30
N ARG A 24 -6.66 21.64 -8.25
CA ARG A 24 -6.99 22.88 -7.56
C ARG A 24 -6.45 24.06 -8.34
N GLN A 25 -7.29 25.09 -8.52
CA GLN A 25 -6.88 26.35 -9.14
C GLN A 25 -6.37 27.32 -8.06
N GLY A 26 -5.11 27.73 -8.18
CA GLY A 26 -4.43 28.60 -7.21
C GLY A 26 -3.61 27.81 -6.18
N SER A 27 -2.66 28.49 -5.53
CA SER A 27 -1.81 27.96 -4.46
C SER A 27 -1.98 28.80 -3.21
N VAL A 28 -2.03 28.16 -2.04
CA VAL A 28 -2.04 28.86 -0.76
C VAL A 28 -0.66 28.71 -0.12
N GLN A 29 0.05 29.82 0.02
CA GLN A 29 1.32 29.85 0.74
C GLN A 29 1.09 30.45 2.12
N ALA A 30 1.43 29.69 3.16
CA ALA A 30 1.52 30.26 4.50
C ALA A 30 2.75 31.18 4.54
N GLU A 31 2.55 32.44 4.92
CA GLU A 31 3.63 33.37 5.22
C GLU A 31 3.66 33.61 6.72
N ASP A 32 4.86 33.55 7.30
CA ASP A 32 5.08 33.91 8.69
C ASP A 32 4.99 35.43 8.84
N ASP A 33 3.98 35.90 9.56
CA ASP A 33 3.79 37.33 9.83
C ASP A 33 4.70 37.86 10.95
N GLY A 34 5.51 36.99 11.57
CA GLY A 34 6.51 37.32 12.59
C GLY A 34 5.94 37.43 14.01
N TRP A 35 4.66 37.13 14.23
CA TRP A 35 4.00 37.29 15.54
C TRP A 35 4.00 36.02 16.40
N PHE A 36 4.32 34.86 15.84
CA PHE A 36 4.24 33.58 16.56
C PHE A 36 5.40 32.64 16.20
N SER A 37 6.22 32.23 17.17
CA SER A 37 7.13 31.10 16.96
C SER A 37 6.32 29.81 17.09
N GLU A 38 6.11 29.06 16.01
CA GLU A 38 5.37 27.80 16.08
C GLU A 38 6.03 26.85 17.10
N ALA A 39 5.24 26.42 18.08
CA ALA A 39 5.55 25.23 18.88
C ALA A 39 5.68 24.03 17.93
N ILE A 40 6.46 23.01 18.33
CA ILE A 40 6.64 21.75 17.58
C ILE A 40 5.25 21.27 17.12
N GLN A 41 5.00 21.31 15.81
CA GLN A 41 3.74 20.81 15.28
C GLN A 41 3.64 19.33 15.65
N PRO A 42 2.56 18.90 16.31
CA PRO A 42 2.40 17.50 16.67
C PRO A 42 2.30 16.67 15.39
N SER A 43 2.74 15.42 15.48
CA SER A 43 2.58 14.45 14.40
C SER A 43 1.13 14.45 13.90
N PRO A 44 0.89 14.55 12.59
CA PRO A 44 -0.46 14.64 12.05
C PRO A 44 -1.26 13.39 12.45
N ILE A 45 -2.41 13.61 13.10
CA ILE A 45 -3.32 12.56 13.54
C ILE A 45 -4.08 12.05 12.31
N THR A 46 -4.20 10.72 12.18
CA THR A 46 -5.01 10.13 11.11
C THR A 46 -6.50 10.46 11.31
N GLN A 47 -7.13 11.05 10.31
CA GLN A 47 -8.55 11.35 10.21
C GLN A 47 -9.26 10.26 9.40
N ILE A 48 -10.41 9.83 9.90
CA ILE A 48 -11.29 8.86 9.24
C ILE A 48 -12.43 9.64 8.57
N ILE A 49 -12.67 9.38 7.30
CA ILE A 49 -13.72 10.02 6.49
C ILE A 49 -14.61 8.93 5.90
N ILE A 50 -15.93 9.10 5.97
CA ILE A 50 -16.86 8.11 5.40
C ILE A 50 -16.92 8.30 3.87
N ASP A 51 -16.65 7.22 3.12
CA ASP A 51 -16.82 7.13 1.67
C ASP A 51 -18.23 6.59 1.36
N HIS A 52 -19.07 7.42 0.74
CA HIS A 52 -20.42 7.06 0.30
C HIS A 52 -20.45 6.40 -1.09
N SER A 53 -19.43 5.61 -1.42
CA SER A 53 -19.34 4.85 -2.67
C SER A 53 -20.60 4.02 -2.91
N ARG A 54 -21.13 4.04 -4.15
CA ARG A 54 -22.33 3.29 -4.55
C ARG A 54 -22.03 1.92 -5.15
N SER A 55 -20.74 1.58 -5.27
CA SER A 55 -20.23 0.30 -5.76
C SER A 55 -18.90 -0.01 -5.07
N ILE A 56 -18.54 -1.29 -5.02
CA ILE A 56 -17.33 -1.74 -4.32
C ILE A 56 -16.33 -2.45 -5.24
N ILE A 57 -16.81 -3.15 -6.27
CA ILE A 57 -15.95 -3.82 -7.26
C ILE A 57 -15.51 -2.81 -8.31
N SER A 58 -14.19 -2.58 -8.39
CA SER A 58 -13.54 -1.87 -9.49
C SER A 58 -13.16 -2.88 -10.57
N ARG A 59 -13.24 -2.48 -11.84
CA ARG A 59 -12.95 -3.34 -12.99
C ARG A 59 -11.91 -2.69 -13.89
N ASN A 60 -11.02 -3.51 -14.46
CA ASN A 60 -10.00 -3.09 -15.41
C ASN A 60 -9.86 -4.13 -16.53
N ASN A 61 -9.27 -3.72 -17.66
CA ASN A 61 -8.94 -4.56 -18.81
C ASN A 61 -7.44 -4.47 -19.14
N SER A 62 -6.62 -4.14 -18.15
CA SER A 62 -5.20 -3.89 -18.38
C SER A 62 -4.45 -5.20 -18.56
N PRO A 63 -3.66 -5.37 -19.63
CA PRO A 63 -2.88 -6.58 -19.87
C PRO A 63 -1.71 -6.75 -18.88
N ASP A 64 -1.36 -5.70 -18.12
CA ASP A 64 -0.28 -5.75 -17.13
C ASP A 64 -0.73 -6.24 -15.74
N LEU A 65 -2.04 -6.45 -15.53
CA LEU A 65 -2.60 -6.94 -14.28
C LEU A 65 -3.11 -8.39 -14.42
N PRO A 66 -2.82 -9.29 -13.46
CA PRO A 66 -3.29 -10.67 -13.49
C PRO A 66 -4.77 -10.80 -13.06
N PHE A 67 -5.47 -9.69 -12.84
CA PHE A 67 -6.86 -9.64 -12.38
C PHE A 67 -7.64 -8.55 -13.10
N SER A 68 -8.92 -8.81 -13.36
CA SER A 68 -9.85 -7.85 -13.96
C SER A 68 -10.75 -7.17 -12.94
N GLN A 69 -10.84 -7.71 -11.71
CA GLN A 69 -11.72 -7.20 -10.65
C GLN A 69 -10.92 -6.99 -9.37
N SER A 70 -11.21 -5.88 -8.68
CA SER A 70 -10.59 -5.61 -7.40
C SER A 70 -11.51 -4.89 -6.43
N ILE A 71 -11.20 -5.03 -5.15
CA ILE A 71 -11.84 -4.32 -4.05
C ILE A 71 -10.76 -3.61 -3.24
N ASN A 72 -11.03 -2.36 -2.90
CA ASN A 72 -10.25 -1.60 -1.92
C ASN A 72 -11.25 -1.06 -0.88
N PRO A 73 -11.25 -1.61 0.36
CA PRO A 73 -12.15 -1.17 1.44
C PRO A 73 -11.90 0.28 1.86
N TYR A 74 -10.69 0.76 1.58
CA TYR A 74 -10.19 2.06 1.99
C TYR A 74 -9.64 2.85 0.80
N ARG A 75 -9.67 4.18 0.88
CA ARG A 75 -8.84 5.06 0.04
C ARG A 75 -7.85 5.79 0.93
N GLY A 76 -6.60 5.87 0.48
CA GLY A 76 -5.49 6.24 1.35
C GLY A 76 -4.95 5.02 2.09
N CYS A 77 -3.70 5.09 2.55
CA CYS A 77 -3.07 4.00 3.26
C CYS A 77 -2.15 4.49 4.36
N GLU A 78 -2.44 4.09 5.58
CA GLU A 78 -1.68 4.47 6.78
C GLU A 78 -0.26 3.92 6.82
N HIS A 79 0.07 2.90 6.01
CA HIS A 79 1.43 2.37 5.91
C HIS A 79 2.44 3.44 5.49
N GLY A 80 1.99 4.47 4.76
CA GLY A 80 2.83 5.59 4.38
C GLY A 80 3.99 5.18 3.47
N CYS A 81 3.80 4.23 2.56
CA CYS A 81 4.89 3.83 1.67
C CYS A 81 5.24 5.00 0.74
N ILE A 82 6.48 5.47 0.74
CA ILE A 82 6.86 6.66 -0.06
C ILE A 82 6.66 6.42 -1.56
N TYR A 83 6.98 5.21 -2.02
CA TYR A 83 6.89 4.78 -3.42
C TYR A 83 5.46 4.39 -3.87
N CYS A 84 4.45 4.60 -3.03
CA CYS A 84 3.10 4.08 -3.27
C CYS A 84 2.46 4.70 -4.52
N PHE A 85 2.30 3.91 -5.58
CA PHE A 85 1.67 4.34 -6.84
C PHE A 85 0.22 4.80 -6.67
N ALA A 86 -0.44 4.46 -5.56
CA ALA A 86 -1.81 4.85 -5.27
C ALA A 86 -1.97 6.28 -4.75
N ARG A 87 -0.88 6.93 -4.33
CA ARG A 87 -0.88 8.31 -3.82
C ARG A 87 -1.64 9.31 -4.70
N PRO A 88 -1.48 9.30 -6.05
CA PRO A 88 -2.20 10.21 -6.94
C PRO A 88 -3.72 10.07 -6.90
N SER A 89 -4.27 8.97 -6.37
CA SER A 89 -5.72 8.79 -6.24
C SER A 89 -6.37 9.84 -5.32
N HIS A 90 -5.63 10.36 -4.34
CA HIS A 90 -6.10 11.42 -3.45
C HIS A 90 -6.31 12.75 -4.15
N ALA A 91 -5.57 13.04 -5.23
CA ALA A 91 -5.76 14.27 -5.99
C ALA A 91 -7.19 14.37 -6.57
N TYR A 92 -7.80 13.24 -6.97
CA TYR A 92 -9.19 13.19 -7.45
C TYR A 92 -10.23 13.45 -6.35
N LEU A 93 -9.82 13.46 -5.09
CA LEU A 93 -10.66 13.72 -3.92
C LEU A 93 -10.43 15.12 -3.34
N ASP A 94 -9.71 15.99 -4.06
CA ASP A 94 -9.22 17.28 -3.57
C ASP A 94 -8.40 17.16 -2.28
N MET A 95 -7.60 16.09 -2.20
CA MET A 95 -6.67 15.82 -1.10
C MET A 95 -5.26 15.66 -1.66
N SER A 96 -4.25 16.04 -0.87
CA SER A 96 -2.87 15.92 -1.34
C SER A 96 -2.44 14.45 -1.52
N PRO A 97 -1.72 14.12 -2.61
CA PRO A 97 -1.06 12.81 -2.75
C PRO A 97 0.08 12.55 -1.75
N GLY A 98 0.53 13.59 -1.03
CA GLY A 98 1.59 13.48 -0.03
C GLY A 98 1.07 13.01 1.33
N LEU A 99 1.12 13.88 2.32
CA LEU A 99 0.78 13.56 3.70
C LEU A 99 -0.71 13.25 3.89
N ASP A 100 -1.62 13.90 3.16
CA ASP A 100 -3.06 13.60 3.23
C ASP A 100 -3.36 12.14 2.84
N PHE A 101 -2.59 11.53 1.92
CA PHE A 101 -2.80 10.12 1.53
C PHE A 101 -2.70 9.12 2.69
N GLU A 102 -1.83 9.40 3.66
CA GLU A 102 -1.55 8.51 4.80
C GLU A 102 -2.13 9.03 6.13
N THR A 103 -2.79 10.19 6.10
CA THR A 103 -3.42 10.81 7.27
C THR A 103 -4.91 11.05 7.08
N ARG A 104 -5.45 11.06 5.85
CA ARG A 104 -6.89 11.19 5.58
C ARG A 104 -7.38 9.94 4.89
N ILE A 105 -7.93 9.02 5.69
CA ILE A 105 -8.32 7.69 5.24
C ILE A 105 -9.82 7.65 5.05
N LEU A 106 -10.23 7.37 3.81
CA LEU A 106 -11.64 7.19 3.49
C LEU A 106 -12.03 5.72 3.70
N VAL A 107 -13.06 5.46 4.49
CA VAL A 107 -13.55 4.11 4.84
C VAL A 107 -14.89 3.86 4.16
N LYS A 108 -15.11 2.64 3.65
CA LYS A 108 -16.38 2.24 2.98
C LYS A 108 -17.19 1.31 3.87
N PRO A 109 -17.94 1.81 4.86
CA PRO A 109 -18.65 0.95 5.83
C PRO A 109 -19.71 0.05 5.17
N ASP A 110 -20.31 0.49 4.06
CA ASP A 110 -21.30 -0.28 3.32
C ASP A 110 -20.67 -1.32 2.35
N ALA A 111 -19.35 -1.54 2.36
CA ALA A 111 -18.67 -2.38 1.36
C ALA A 111 -19.25 -3.80 1.25
N ALA A 112 -19.50 -4.48 2.36
CA ALA A 112 -20.05 -5.84 2.37
C ALA A 112 -21.49 -5.88 1.83
N LYS A 113 -22.32 -4.88 2.18
CA LYS A 113 -23.68 -4.72 1.66
C LYS A 113 -23.68 -4.50 0.15
N LEU A 114 -22.83 -3.61 -0.34
CA LEU A 114 -22.67 -3.33 -1.76
C LEU A 114 -22.15 -4.54 -2.52
N LEU A 115 -21.22 -5.29 -1.93
CA LEU A 115 -20.68 -6.52 -2.51
C LEU A 115 -21.78 -7.58 -2.67
N ARG A 116 -22.53 -7.86 -1.60
CA ARG A 116 -23.63 -8.83 -1.64
C ARG A 116 -24.66 -8.48 -2.71
N ALA A 117 -25.01 -7.18 -2.83
CA ALA A 117 -25.92 -6.71 -3.87
C ALA A 117 -25.36 -6.88 -5.30
N GLU A 118 -24.06 -6.65 -5.50
CA GLU A 118 -23.38 -6.84 -6.79
C GLU A 118 -23.33 -8.31 -7.21
N LEU A 119 -22.94 -9.21 -6.29
CA LEU A 119 -22.85 -10.65 -6.55
C LEU A 119 -24.21 -11.30 -6.84
N ALA A 120 -25.30 -10.72 -6.32
CA ALA A 120 -26.66 -11.21 -6.54
C ALA A 120 -27.27 -10.81 -7.91
N LYS A 121 -26.58 -10.01 -8.73
CA LYS A 121 -27.08 -9.60 -10.04
C LYS A 121 -27.17 -10.80 -10.98
N LYS A 122 -28.28 -10.90 -11.74
CA LYS A 122 -28.53 -12.01 -12.68
C LYS A 122 -27.45 -12.18 -13.75
N ASN A 123 -26.75 -11.10 -14.10
CA ASN A 123 -25.69 -11.07 -15.11
C ASN A 123 -24.29 -11.00 -14.49
N TYR A 124 -24.14 -11.23 -13.18
CA TYR A 124 -22.82 -11.28 -12.55
C TYR A 124 -22.06 -12.51 -13.05
N VAL A 125 -20.83 -12.28 -13.54
CA VAL A 125 -19.91 -13.33 -13.94
C VAL A 125 -18.79 -13.39 -12.92
N CYS A 126 -18.65 -14.54 -12.27
CA CYS A 126 -17.62 -14.77 -11.28
C CYS A 126 -16.23 -14.71 -11.93
N SER A 127 -15.33 -13.94 -11.31
CA SER A 127 -13.91 -13.83 -11.63
C SER A 127 -13.17 -13.57 -10.32
N PRO A 128 -11.95 -14.10 -10.11
CA PRO A 128 -11.18 -13.80 -8.91
C PRO A 128 -11.12 -12.30 -8.61
N ILE A 129 -11.37 -11.93 -7.36
CA ILE A 129 -11.29 -10.55 -6.89
C ILE A 129 -9.95 -10.35 -6.19
N ALA A 130 -9.20 -9.33 -6.63
CA ALA A 130 -8.00 -8.88 -5.94
C ALA A 130 -8.36 -7.87 -4.84
N LEU A 131 -8.12 -8.22 -3.58
CA LEU A 131 -8.30 -7.36 -2.42
C LEU A 131 -6.95 -6.75 -2.02
N GLY A 132 -6.92 -5.43 -1.87
CA GLY A 132 -5.67 -4.72 -1.55
C GLY A 132 -4.81 -4.35 -2.74
N SER A 133 -5.42 -4.26 -3.93
CA SER A 133 -4.74 -3.91 -5.18
C SER A 133 -4.20 -2.48 -5.23
N ASN A 134 -4.78 -1.53 -4.48
CA ASN A 134 -4.40 -0.11 -4.50
C ASN A 134 -4.02 0.40 -3.10
N THR A 135 -4.75 -0.02 -2.07
CA THR A 135 -4.50 0.36 -0.67
C THR A 135 -4.55 -0.89 0.20
N ASP A 136 -3.75 -0.92 1.27
CA ASP A 136 -3.70 -2.11 2.12
C ASP A 136 -5.02 -2.34 2.87
N PRO A 137 -5.64 -3.52 2.77
CA PRO A 137 -6.92 -3.81 3.42
C PRO A 137 -6.76 -4.04 4.93
N TYR A 138 -5.52 -4.19 5.43
CA TYR A 138 -5.19 -4.52 6.81
C TYR A 138 -4.35 -3.44 7.51
N GLN A 139 -4.52 -2.18 7.08
CA GLN A 139 -3.95 -1.00 7.75
C GLN A 139 -4.54 -0.78 9.16
N GLN A 140 -3.97 0.14 9.94
CA GLN A 140 -4.33 0.34 11.36
C GLN A 140 -5.84 0.55 11.59
N VAL A 141 -6.51 1.34 10.74
CA VAL A 141 -7.96 1.59 10.84
C VAL A 141 -8.81 0.33 10.72
N GLU A 142 -8.32 -0.75 10.08
CA GLU A 142 -9.04 -2.03 9.96
C GLU A 142 -9.23 -2.74 11.31
N ILE A 143 -8.44 -2.41 12.34
CA ILE A 143 -8.60 -2.97 13.69
C ILE A 143 -9.98 -2.61 14.25
N GLU A 144 -10.42 -1.36 14.02
CA GLU A 144 -11.69 -0.84 14.52
C GLU A 144 -12.83 -1.04 13.51
N GLN A 145 -12.56 -0.86 12.22
CA GLN A 145 -13.61 -0.86 11.20
C GLN A 145 -14.07 -2.25 10.78
N GLY A 146 -13.18 -3.25 10.77
CA GLY A 146 -13.53 -4.63 10.41
C GLY A 146 -14.09 -4.82 8.99
N ILE A 147 -13.94 -3.84 8.09
CA ILE A 147 -14.59 -3.85 6.77
C ILE A 147 -13.99 -4.94 5.88
N THR A 148 -12.67 -5.13 5.94
CA THR A 148 -11.99 -6.21 5.22
C THR A 148 -12.53 -7.57 5.63
N ARG A 149 -12.70 -7.81 6.95
CA ARG A 149 -13.29 -9.05 7.44
C ARG A 149 -14.70 -9.26 6.88
N GLN A 150 -15.56 -8.25 6.93
CA GLN A 150 -16.93 -8.35 6.42
C GLN A 150 -16.97 -8.64 4.91
N ILE A 151 -16.03 -8.10 4.13
CA ILE A 151 -15.88 -8.44 2.71
C ILE A 151 -15.52 -9.91 2.54
N ILE A 152 -14.55 -10.41 3.32
CA ILE A 152 -14.13 -11.82 3.27
C ILE A 152 -15.28 -12.75 3.67
N GLU A 153 -16.07 -12.39 4.68
CA GLU A 153 -17.27 -13.15 5.10
C GLU A 153 -18.27 -13.29 3.94
N VAL A 154 -18.59 -12.20 3.23
CA VAL A 154 -19.47 -12.26 2.05
C VAL A 154 -18.90 -13.14 0.94
N LEU A 155 -17.59 -13.02 0.66
CA LEU A 155 -16.95 -13.85 -0.37
C LEU A 155 -16.91 -15.33 0.02
N ALA A 156 -16.65 -15.64 1.29
CA ALA A 156 -16.66 -17.00 1.82
C ALA A 156 -18.08 -17.62 1.73
N GLU A 157 -19.12 -16.89 2.14
CA GLU A 157 -20.52 -17.31 2.02
C GLU A 157 -20.90 -17.62 0.55
N CYS A 158 -20.42 -16.79 -0.38
CA CYS A 158 -20.67 -16.96 -1.82
C CYS A 158 -19.70 -17.94 -2.51
N ARG A 159 -18.75 -18.55 -1.78
CA ARG A 159 -17.68 -19.41 -2.32
C ARG A 159 -16.93 -18.74 -3.47
N HIS A 160 -16.70 -17.44 -3.33
CA HIS A 160 -16.14 -16.59 -4.37
C HIS A 160 -14.61 -16.52 -4.26
N PRO A 161 -13.85 -16.72 -5.36
CA PRO A 161 -12.39 -16.68 -5.32
C PRO A 161 -11.86 -15.29 -4.99
N LEU A 162 -10.79 -15.26 -4.19
CA LEU A 162 -10.18 -14.08 -3.60
C LEU A 162 -8.63 -14.19 -3.63
N SER A 163 -7.95 -13.13 -4.05
CA SER A 163 -6.51 -12.97 -3.86
C SER A 163 -6.29 -11.73 -2.99
N ILE A 164 -5.47 -11.83 -1.94
CA ILE A 164 -5.24 -10.72 -1.00
C ILE A 164 -3.80 -10.27 -1.07
N VAL A 165 -3.57 -8.96 -1.27
CA VAL A 165 -2.23 -8.35 -1.16
C VAL A 165 -2.16 -7.54 0.13
N THR A 166 -1.14 -7.78 0.96
CA THR A 166 -0.92 -6.98 2.18
C THR A 166 0.54 -6.94 2.65
N LYS A 167 0.87 -5.92 3.44
CA LYS A 167 2.11 -5.78 4.23
C LYS A 167 1.86 -5.99 5.73
N SER A 168 0.63 -6.26 6.13
CA SER A 168 0.21 -6.24 7.53
C SER A 168 0.07 -7.65 8.10
N ALA A 169 0.44 -7.78 9.38
CA ALA A 169 0.22 -8.99 10.15
C ALA A 169 -1.22 -9.16 10.65
N LEU A 170 -2.06 -8.12 10.52
CA LEU A 170 -3.45 -8.14 10.98
C LEU A 170 -4.30 -9.17 10.23
N ILE A 171 -3.88 -9.58 9.02
CA ILE A 171 -4.50 -10.69 8.27
C ILE A 171 -4.63 -11.97 9.09
N GLU A 172 -3.77 -12.19 10.08
CA GLU A 172 -3.83 -13.36 10.95
C GLU A 172 -5.11 -13.42 11.80
N ARG A 173 -5.79 -12.28 12.01
CA ARG A 173 -7.10 -12.22 12.69
C ARG A 173 -8.16 -13.02 11.94
N ASP A 174 -8.08 -13.05 10.61
CA ASP A 174 -9.11 -13.63 9.75
C ASP A 174 -8.74 -15.04 9.25
N LEU A 175 -7.76 -15.68 9.90
CA LEU A 175 -7.34 -17.05 9.60
C LEU A 175 -8.48 -18.06 9.67
N ASP A 176 -9.49 -17.83 10.51
CA ASP A 176 -10.66 -18.70 10.62
C ASP A 176 -11.46 -18.77 9.31
N LEU A 177 -11.59 -17.64 8.60
CA LEU A 177 -12.24 -17.56 7.28
C LEU A 177 -11.31 -18.03 6.17
N LEU A 178 -10.06 -17.58 6.19
CA LEU A 178 -9.08 -17.89 5.15
C LEU A 178 -8.78 -19.39 5.07
N GLN A 179 -8.73 -20.09 6.20
CA GLN A 179 -8.57 -21.55 6.24
C GLN A 179 -9.69 -22.29 5.51
N GLN A 180 -10.94 -21.89 5.77
CA GLN A 180 -12.11 -22.52 5.14
C GLN A 180 -12.15 -22.27 3.62
N MET A 181 -11.76 -21.08 3.19
CA MET A 181 -11.62 -20.75 1.76
C MET A 181 -10.46 -21.52 1.12
N ALA A 182 -9.34 -21.66 1.83
CA ALA A 182 -8.15 -22.36 1.33
C ALA A 182 -8.40 -23.85 1.11
N GLN A 183 -9.15 -24.51 2.01
CA GLN A 183 -9.60 -25.89 1.84
C GLN A 183 -10.43 -26.11 0.57
N GLN A 184 -11.06 -25.04 0.06
CA GLN A 184 -11.87 -25.05 -1.16
C GLN A 184 -11.10 -24.48 -2.37
N HIS A 185 -9.81 -24.17 -2.23
CA HIS A 185 -8.98 -23.52 -3.25
C HIS A 185 -9.53 -22.17 -3.72
N LEU A 186 -10.15 -21.40 -2.81
CA LEU A 186 -10.78 -20.11 -3.12
C LEU A 186 -9.96 -18.90 -2.67
N VAL A 187 -8.83 -19.10 -1.97
CA VAL A 187 -8.01 -17.98 -1.51
C VAL A 187 -6.53 -18.22 -1.69
N GLU A 188 -5.83 -17.15 -2.05
CA GLU A 188 -4.38 -17.01 -1.96
C GLU A 188 -4.03 -15.65 -1.34
N VAL A 189 -2.87 -15.60 -0.68
CA VAL A 189 -2.35 -14.37 -0.07
C VAL A 189 -0.98 -14.04 -0.64
N MET A 190 -0.78 -12.80 -1.05
CA MET A 190 0.50 -12.25 -1.48
C MET A 190 1.02 -11.27 -0.41
N MET A 191 2.03 -11.71 0.35
CA MET A 191 2.70 -10.87 1.34
C MET A 191 3.79 -10.02 0.67
N SER A 192 3.72 -8.70 0.79
CA SER A 192 4.77 -7.82 0.28
C SER A 192 5.99 -7.80 1.21
N VAL A 193 7.14 -8.26 0.71
CA VAL A 193 8.43 -8.22 1.43
C VAL A 193 9.45 -7.56 0.54
N THR A 194 9.80 -6.31 0.84
CA THR A 194 10.63 -5.44 -0.01
C THR A 194 12.10 -5.42 0.37
N THR A 195 12.42 -5.80 1.61
CA THR A 195 13.78 -5.81 2.17
C THR A 195 13.76 -6.64 3.46
N LEU A 196 14.91 -7.18 3.87
CA LEU A 196 15.10 -7.74 5.22
C LEU A 196 15.73 -6.72 6.17
N ASP A 197 16.27 -5.62 5.65
CA ASP A 197 16.83 -4.51 6.42
C ASP A 197 15.71 -3.73 7.12
N LYS A 198 15.80 -3.69 8.46
CA LYS A 198 14.82 -2.99 9.31
C LYS A 198 14.88 -1.47 9.12
N SER A 199 16.07 -0.90 8.96
CA SER A 199 16.26 0.54 8.75
C SER A 199 15.65 0.98 7.43
N LEU A 200 15.93 0.24 6.35
CA LEU A 200 15.35 0.52 5.05
C LEU A 200 13.82 0.41 5.07
N ALA A 201 13.29 -0.66 5.69
CA ALA A 201 11.84 -0.84 5.84
C ALA A 201 11.19 0.30 6.63
N MET A 202 11.80 0.76 7.73
CA MET A 202 11.27 1.88 8.52
C MET A 202 11.29 3.20 7.75
N ASN A 203 12.29 3.43 6.89
CA ASN A 203 12.36 4.65 6.08
C ASN A 203 11.37 4.62 4.91
N MET A 204 11.19 3.47 4.26
CA MET A 204 10.33 3.34 3.09
C MET A 204 8.86 3.14 3.44
N GLU A 205 8.57 2.42 4.53
CA GLU A 205 7.25 1.88 4.89
C GLU A 205 7.00 1.98 6.41
N PRO A 206 7.06 3.20 6.97
CA PRO A 206 7.25 3.45 8.41
C PRO A 206 6.19 2.84 9.32
N ARG A 207 4.97 2.63 8.80
CA ARG A 207 3.83 2.10 9.57
C ARG A 207 3.36 0.74 9.10
N ALA A 208 4.08 0.10 8.16
CA ALA A 208 3.83 -1.29 7.79
C ALA A 208 4.47 -2.26 8.81
N ALA A 209 4.08 -3.54 8.80
CA ALA A 209 4.71 -4.51 9.69
C ALA A 209 6.21 -4.65 9.36
N ALA A 210 7.06 -4.85 10.37
CA ALA A 210 8.49 -5.07 10.16
C ALA A 210 8.76 -6.33 9.30
N PRO A 211 9.88 -6.40 8.55
CA PRO A 211 10.19 -7.54 7.69
C PRO A 211 10.11 -8.90 8.39
N THR A 212 10.72 -9.02 9.57
CA THR A 212 10.68 -10.24 10.40
C THR A 212 9.26 -10.64 10.81
N ARG A 213 8.39 -9.64 11.05
CA ARG A 213 6.98 -9.88 11.37
C ARG A 213 6.21 -10.41 10.16
N ARG A 214 6.53 -9.95 8.95
CA ARG A 214 5.95 -10.45 7.68
C ARG A 214 6.37 -11.89 7.42
N LEU A 215 7.64 -12.24 7.64
CA LEU A 215 8.11 -13.64 7.55
C LEU A 215 7.34 -14.56 8.50
N LYS A 216 7.11 -14.12 9.74
CA LYS A 216 6.28 -14.87 10.69
C LYS A 216 4.83 -15.00 10.24
N THR A 217 4.27 -13.97 9.61
CA THR A 217 2.91 -14.03 9.02
C THR A 217 2.84 -15.05 7.89
N ILE A 218 3.84 -15.11 7.02
CA ILE A 218 3.95 -16.12 5.96
C ILE A 218 3.94 -17.53 6.58
N GLN A 219 4.75 -17.78 7.61
CA GLN A 219 4.75 -19.06 8.33
C GLN A 219 3.38 -19.40 8.90
N ARG A 220 2.73 -18.45 9.59
CA ARG A 220 1.40 -18.69 10.19
C ARG A 220 0.31 -18.95 9.14
N LEU A 221 0.33 -18.26 8.01
CA LEU A 221 -0.58 -18.52 6.89
C LEU A 221 -0.34 -19.92 6.33
N ARG A 222 0.93 -20.29 6.13
CA ARG A 222 1.31 -21.61 5.64
C ARG A 222 0.89 -22.73 6.60
N ASP A 223 1.14 -22.57 7.90
CA ASP A 223 0.77 -23.53 8.95
C ASP A 223 -0.75 -23.74 9.03
N ALA A 224 -1.51 -22.68 8.75
CA ALA A 224 -2.96 -22.73 8.62
C ALA A 224 -3.43 -23.37 7.28
N GLY A 225 -2.52 -23.73 6.38
CA GLY A 225 -2.86 -24.29 5.07
C GLY A 225 -3.34 -23.25 4.05
N VAL A 226 -3.19 -21.95 4.33
CA VAL A 226 -3.51 -20.87 3.38
C VAL A 226 -2.36 -20.74 2.37
N PRO A 227 -2.61 -20.85 1.05
CA PRO A 227 -1.60 -20.60 0.03
C PRO A 227 -1.06 -19.17 0.15
N VAL A 228 0.26 -19.04 0.28
CA VAL A 228 0.93 -17.76 0.42
C VAL A 228 2.06 -17.63 -0.60
N GLY A 229 2.09 -16.52 -1.30
CA GLY A 229 3.18 -16.06 -2.14
C GLY A 229 3.75 -14.73 -1.64
N VAL A 230 4.80 -14.26 -2.29
CA VAL A 230 5.46 -12.99 -1.94
C VAL A 230 5.56 -12.06 -3.13
N LEU A 231 5.39 -10.76 -2.83
CA LEU A 231 5.72 -9.68 -3.75
C LEU A 231 6.99 -8.98 -3.27
N PHE A 232 8.06 -9.11 -4.04
CA PHE A 232 9.24 -8.25 -3.94
C PHE A 232 8.96 -6.98 -4.76
N ALA A 233 8.12 -6.10 -4.20
CA ALA A 233 7.56 -4.96 -4.91
C ALA A 233 7.48 -3.72 -3.99
N PRO A 234 8.21 -2.63 -4.30
CA PRO A 234 9.00 -2.43 -5.52
C PRO A 234 10.41 -3.02 -5.44
N VAL A 235 10.95 -3.41 -6.60
CA VAL A 235 12.39 -3.44 -6.86
C VAL A 235 12.83 -1.99 -7.10
N ILE A 236 13.74 -1.50 -6.27
CA ILE A 236 14.37 -0.19 -6.37
C ILE A 236 15.86 -0.42 -6.67
N PRO A 237 16.33 -0.08 -7.88
CA PRO A 237 17.71 -0.32 -8.27
C PRO A 237 18.70 0.31 -7.30
N PHE A 238 19.79 -0.38 -6.99
CA PHE A 238 20.84 0.04 -6.04
C PHE A 238 20.39 0.32 -4.60
N LEU A 239 19.13 0.07 -4.25
CA LEU A 239 18.62 0.28 -2.90
C LEU A 239 18.22 -1.03 -2.22
N ASN A 240 17.36 -1.83 -2.85
CA ASN A 240 16.98 -3.15 -2.32
C ASN A 240 17.14 -4.30 -3.35
N ASP A 241 17.41 -3.99 -4.61
CA ASP A 241 17.55 -4.99 -5.69
C ASP A 241 18.58 -6.08 -5.37
N HIS A 242 19.69 -5.71 -4.75
CA HIS A 242 20.74 -6.63 -4.28
C HIS A 242 20.28 -7.61 -3.19
N GLU A 243 19.18 -7.33 -2.48
CA GLU A 243 18.60 -8.21 -1.47
C GLU A 243 17.63 -9.25 -2.06
N MET A 244 17.30 -9.18 -3.35
CA MET A 244 16.24 -10.02 -3.93
C MET A 244 16.47 -11.51 -3.65
N GLU A 245 17.68 -12.03 -3.88
CA GLU A 245 17.98 -13.45 -3.65
C GLU A 245 17.85 -13.84 -2.17
N SER A 246 18.37 -13.03 -1.25
CA SER A 246 18.31 -13.34 0.19
C SER A 246 16.88 -13.22 0.74
N VAL A 247 16.10 -12.28 0.24
CA VAL A 247 14.67 -12.14 0.57
C VAL A 247 13.90 -13.35 0.05
N LEU A 248 14.11 -13.75 -1.20
CA LEU A 248 13.46 -14.93 -1.79
C LEU A 248 13.79 -16.21 -1.03
N GLN A 249 15.06 -16.39 -0.61
CA GLN A 249 15.46 -17.50 0.25
C GLN A 249 14.73 -17.48 1.60
N ALA A 250 14.68 -16.31 2.26
CA ALA A 250 14.03 -16.17 3.57
C ALA A 250 12.52 -16.42 3.51
N VAL A 251 11.83 -15.94 2.46
CA VAL A 251 10.38 -16.14 2.33
C VAL A 251 10.04 -17.57 1.90
N ALA A 252 10.87 -18.21 1.07
CA ALA A 252 10.72 -19.63 0.76
C ALA A 252 10.90 -20.49 2.02
N ALA A 253 11.92 -20.20 2.85
CA ALA A 253 12.10 -20.85 4.15
C ALA A 253 10.95 -20.58 5.13
N ALA A 254 10.26 -19.44 5.00
CA ALA A 254 9.04 -19.12 5.73
C ALA A 254 7.79 -19.86 5.20
N GLY A 255 7.86 -20.51 4.04
CA GLY A 255 6.76 -21.30 3.48
C GLY A 255 6.01 -20.64 2.33
N ALA A 256 6.53 -19.56 1.74
CA ALA A 256 5.97 -18.99 0.52
C ALA A 256 6.14 -19.96 -0.66
N ALA A 257 5.08 -20.18 -1.43
CA ALA A 257 5.04 -21.11 -2.55
C ALA A 257 5.30 -20.44 -3.92
N THR A 258 5.01 -19.15 -4.02
CA THR A 258 5.19 -18.35 -5.24
C THR A 258 5.85 -17.02 -4.92
N ALA A 259 6.49 -16.42 -5.92
CA ALA A 259 7.05 -15.08 -5.82
C ALA A 259 6.84 -14.32 -7.14
N ALA A 260 6.62 -13.02 -7.02
CA ALA A 260 6.65 -12.09 -8.13
C ALA A 260 7.33 -10.79 -7.70
N TYR A 261 7.74 -9.98 -8.68
CA TYR A 261 8.37 -8.69 -8.43
C TYR A 261 7.73 -7.62 -9.31
N VAL A 262 7.85 -6.37 -8.87
CA VAL A 262 7.43 -5.20 -9.67
C VAL A 262 8.53 -4.16 -9.58
N LEU A 263 9.05 -3.71 -10.72
CA LEU A 263 9.99 -2.59 -10.75
C LEU A 263 9.29 -1.30 -10.30
N LEU A 264 9.95 -0.50 -9.46
CA LEU A 264 9.46 0.77 -8.92
C LEU A 264 8.69 1.60 -9.97
N ARG A 265 7.41 1.87 -9.73
CA ARG A 265 6.56 2.73 -10.57
C ARG A 265 6.42 4.10 -9.91
N LEU A 266 6.66 5.18 -10.66
CA LEU A 266 6.63 6.57 -10.16
C LEU A 266 5.61 7.42 -10.96
N PRO A 267 4.31 7.10 -10.91
CA PRO A 267 3.31 7.91 -11.62
C PRO A 267 3.15 9.27 -10.95
N LEU A 268 3.03 10.32 -11.77
CA LEU A 268 2.52 11.63 -11.35
C LEU A 268 3.31 12.20 -10.14
N GLU A 269 2.63 12.59 -9.06
CA GLU A 269 3.25 13.22 -7.88
C GLU A 269 4.23 12.29 -7.14
N VAL A 270 4.15 10.97 -7.35
CA VAL A 270 5.03 10.00 -6.71
C VAL A 270 6.48 10.19 -7.13
N ASP A 271 6.73 10.64 -8.37
CA ASP A 271 8.09 10.88 -8.86
C ASP A 271 8.83 11.95 -8.03
N ALA A 272 8.19 13.11 -7.85
CA ALA A 272 8.76 14.20 -7.05
C ALA A 272 8.92 13.79 -5.58
N LEU A 273 7.86 13.21 -4.98
CA LEU A 273 7.89 12.76 -3.58
C LEU A 273 9.01 11.74 -3.34
N PHE A 274 9.21 10.80 -4.26
CA PHE A 274 10.26 9.79 -4.13
C PHE A 274 11.66 10.37 -4.33
N GLN A 275 11.84 11.28 -5.27
CA GLN A 275 13.12 11.98 -5.46
C GLN A 275 13.50 12.81 -4.23
N ASP A 276 12.55 13.55 -3.64
CA ASP A 276 12.79 14.32 -2.41
C ASP A 276 13.18 13.39 -1.25
N TRP A 277 12.49 12.26 -1.11
CA TRP A 277 12.83 11.24 -0.11
C TRP A 277 14.22 10.64 -0.34
N LEU A 278 14.61 10.35 -1.59
CA LEU A 278 15.96 9.90 -1.91
C LEU A 278 16.99 10.96 -1.51
N GLN A 279 16.77 12.23 -1.81
CA GLN A 279 17.70 13.30 -1.41
C GLN A 279 17.84 13.41 0.10
N GLN A 280 16.76 13.17 0.85
CA GLN A 280 16.77 13.22 2.30
C GLN A 280 17.46 12.02 2.96
N HIS A 281 17.22 10.81 2.44
CA HIS A 281 17.63 9.56 3.11
C HIS A 281 18.83 8.86 2.47
N TYR A 282 19.02 9.02 1.16
CA TYR A 282 20.04 8.35 0.34
C TYR A 282 20.64 9.31 -0.72
N PRO A 283 21.19 10.48 -0.31
CA PRO A 283 21.63 11.52 -1.25
C PRO A 283 22.76 11.08 -2.16
N LEU A 284 23.60 10.13 -1.73
CA LEU A 284 24.74 9.63 -2.52
C LEU A 284 24.29 8.70 -3.65
N GLU A 285 23.19 7.98 -3.43
CA GLU A 285 22.62 7.01 -4.36
C GLU A 285 21.54 7.63 -5.25
N ALA A 286 20.91 8.73 -4.81
CA ALA A 286 19.71 9.32 -5.41
C ALA A 286 19.78 9.47 -6.94
N GLU A 287 20.82 10.13 -7.45
CA GLU A 287 20.99 10.36 -8.89
C GLU A 287 21.16 9.04 -9.65
N ARG A 288 21.97 8.12 -9.10
CA ARG A 288 22.24 6.81 -9.70
C ARG A 288 20.98 5.94 -9.77
N ILE A 289 20.17 5.95 -8.71
CA ILE A 289 18.88 5.24 -8.65
C ILE A 289 17.95 5.77 -9.75
N MET A 290 17.75 7.10 -9.79
CA MET A 290 16.84 7.71 -10.76
C MET A 290 17.32 7.54 -12.20
N GLN A 291 18.63 7.58 -12.44
CA GLN A 291 19.17 7.30 -13.77
C GLN A 291 18.84 5.87 -14.21
N ARG A 292 18.98 4.87 -13.32
CA ARG A 292 18.65 3.49 -13.65
C ARG A 292 17.15 3.28 -13.90
N VAL A 293 16.30 3.98 -13.14
CA VAL A 293 14.85 4.00 -13.39
C VAL A 293 14.56 4.53 -14.79
N ARG A 294 15.20 5.64 -15.20
CA ARG A 294 15.07 6.19 -16.55
C ARG A 294 15.59 5.27 -17.64
N ASP A 295 16.75 4.65 -17.43
CA ASP A 295 17.34 3.70 -18.38
C ASP A 295 16.39 2.52 -18.65
N SER A 296 15.67 2.06 -17.63
CA SER A 296 14.68 0.97 -17.77
C SER A 296 13.41 1.34 -18.56
N ARG A 297 13.22 2.63 -18.87
CA ARG A 297 11.99 3.21 -19.44
C ARG A 297 12.26 4.21 -20.57
N GLY A 298 13.37 4.04 -21.29
CA GLY A 298 13.70 4.89 -22.44
C GLY A 298 13.85 6.37 -22.10
N GLY A 299 14.37 6.69 -20.91
CA GLY A 299 14.61 8.06 -20.44
C GLY A 299 13.52 8.65 -19.53
N LYS A 300 12.36 7.98 -19.39
CA LYS A 300 11.25 8.44 -18.55
C LYS A 300 11.31 7.87 -17.14
N THR A 301 10.76 8.56 -16.15
CA THR A 301 10.63 8.02 -14.78
C THR A 301 9.47 7.04 -14.65
N TYR A 302 8.48 7.11 -15.54
CA TYR A 302 7.31 6.22 -15.59
C TYR A 302 6.81 5.99 -17.02
N ASP A 303 6.27 4.80 -17.26
CA ASP A 303 5.52 4.47 -18.48
C ASP A 303 4.05 4.28 -18.12
N ALA A 304 3.17 5.04 -18.78
CA ALA A 304 1.74 5.09 -18.51
C ALA A 304 0.91 4.32 -19.57
N GLU A 305 1.55 3.53 -20.43
CA GLU A 305 0.85 2.72 -21.43
C GLU A 305 -0.18 1.78 -20.77
N PHE A 306 0.17 1.18 -19.63
CA PHE A 306 -0.70 0.32 -18.84
C PHE A 306 -0.65 0.72 -17.36
N GLY A 307 -1.76 1.29 -16.87
CA GLY A 307 -1.91 1.78 -15.49
C GLY A 307 -1.50 3.22 -15.29
#